data_AF-R2RG23-F1
#
_entry.id   AF-R2RG23-F1
#
_cell.length_a   1.000
_cell.length_b   1.000
_cell.length_c   1.000
_cell.angle_alpha   90.00
_cell.angle_beta   90.00
_cell.angle_gamma   90.00
#
_symmetry.space_group_name_H-M   'P 1'
#
loop_
_entity.id
_entity.type
_entity.pdbx_description
1 polymer ?
#
loop_
_entity_poly.entity_id
_entity_poly.type
_entity_poly.pdbx_seq_one_letter_code
_entity_poly.pdbx_strand_id
1 'polypeptide(L)' 'MARKKRNPDAEKLAESILNTYQPESVEDMQDALKDVFSPLFEKMLQGELITI' A
#
# COMPACT_ATOMS: atom_id res chain seq x y z
N MET A 1 11.00 9.16 -23.95
CA MET A 1 11.00 9.02 -22.47
C MET A 1 11.34 7.57 -22.14
N ALA A 2 12.52 7.30 -21.58
CA ALA A 2 12.86 5.94 -21.16
C ALA A 2 11.88 5.54 -20.05
N ARG A 3 11.11 4.45 -20.26
CA ARG A 3 10.23 3.91 -19.22
C ARG A 3 11.10 3.56 -18.02
N LYS A 4 10.94 4.30 -16.92
CA LYS A 4 11.62 4.02 -15.66
C LYS A 4 11.29 2.56 -15.31
N LYS A 5 12.31 1.70 -15.26
CA LYS A 5 12.15 0.27 -14.96
C LYS A 5 11.37 0.18 -13.65
N ARG A 6 10.19 -0.45 -13.67
CA ARG A 6 9.37 -0.62 -12.47
C ARG A 6 10.18 -1.42 -11.45
N ASN A 7 10.10 -1.03 -10.18
CA ASN A 7 10.77 -1.76 -9.12
C ASN A 7 10.08 -3.13 -9.01
N PRO A 8 10.78 -4.25 -9.24
CA PRO A 8 10.18 -5.59 -9.19
C PRO A 8 9.57 -5.90 -7.82
N ASP A 9 10.08 -5.31 -6.73
CA ASP A 9 9.53 -5.51 -5.39
C ASP A 9 8.20 -4.76 -5.21
N ALA A 10 8.05 -3.60 -5.88
CA ALA A 10 6.78 -2.88 -5.89
C ALA A 10 5.70 -3.63 -6.69
N GLU A 11 6.08 -4.31 -7.77
CA GLU A 11 5.17 -5.16 -8.54
C GLU A 11 4.69 -6.37 -7.73
N LYS A 12 5.61 -7.06 -7.05
CA LYS A 12 5.25 -8.17 -6.15
C LYS A 12 4.30 -7.74 -5.03
N LEU A 13 4.53 -6.56 -4.45
CA LEU A 13 3.64 -6.03 -3.42
C LEU A 13 2.24 -5.75 -3.98
N ALA A 14 2.15 -5.16 -5.17
CA ALA A 14 0.87 -4.92 -5.83
C ALA A 14 0.12 -6.22 -6.15
N GLU A 15 0.82 -7.25 -6.64
CA GLU A 15 0.23 -8.59 -6.87
C GLU A 15 -0.28 -9.21 -5.58
N SER A 16 0.47 -9.08 -4.48
CA SER A 16 0.04 -9.58 -3.17
C SER A 16 -1.24 -8.90 -2.68
N ILE A 17 -1.37 -7.58 -2.89
CA ILE A 17 -2.58 -6.82 -2.51
C ILE A 17 -3.77 -7.28 -3.35
N LEU A 18 -3.60 -7.40 -4.68
CA LEU A 18 -4.64 -7.88 -5.59
C LEU A 18 -5.12 -9.29 -5.22
N ASN A 19 -4.20 -10.21 -4.91
CA ASN A 19 -4.55 -11.58 -4.55
C ASN A 19 -5.22 -11.70 -3.18
N THR A 20 -4.91 -10.79 -2.25
CA THR A 20 -5.47 -10.83 -0.89
C THR A 20 -6.88 -10.26 -0.86
N TYR A 21 -7.08 -9.08 -1.47
CA TYR A 21 -8.35 -8.36 -1.39
C TYR A 21 -9.32 -8.69 -2.52
N GLN A 22 -8.83 -9.26 -3.63
CA GLN A 22 -9.63 -9.65 -4.81
C GLN A 22 -10.74 -8.64 -5.17
N PRO A 23 -10.39 -7.35 -5.36
CA PRO A 23 -11.39 -6.30 -5.52
C PRO A 23 -12.14 -6.46 -6.85
N GLU A 24 -13.46 -6.26 -6.82
CA GLU A 24 -14.32 -6.34 -7.99
C GLU A 24 -14.60 -4.94 -8.58
N SER A 25 -14.37 -3.89 -7.79
CA SER A 25 -14.56 -2.50 -8.17
C SER A 25 -13.37 -1.60 -7.81
N VAL A 26 -13.40 -0.38 -8.34
CA VAL A 26 -12.43 0.66 -7.98
C VAL A 26 -12.56 1.06 -6.51
N GLU A 27 -13.77 1.01 -5.96
CA GLU A 27 -14.05 1.34 -4.56
C GLU A 27 -13.42 0.29 -3.62
N ASP A 28 -13.58 -1.00 -3.93
CA ASP A 28 -12.93 -2.09 -3.18
C ASP A 28 -11.41 -1.96 -3.18
N MET A 29 -10.82 -1.57 -4.32
CA MET A 29 -9.39 -1.31 -4.40
C MET A 29 -8.98 -0.13 -3.52
N GLN A 30 -9.77 0.95 -3.48
CA GLN A 30 -9.48 2.10 -2.64
C GLN A 30 -9.51 1.72 -1.15
N ASP A 31 -10.47 0.90 -0.74
CA ASP A 31 -10.58 0.44 0.65
C ASP A 31 -9.46 -0.55 1.00
N ALA A 32 -9.11 -1.47 0.11
CA ALA A 32 -7.94 -2.34 0.27
C ALA A 32 -6.64 -1.55 0.47
N LEU A 33 -6.45 -0.48 -0.31
CA LEU A 33 -5.30 0.41 -0.15
C LEU A 33 -5.33 1.11 1.21
N LYS A 34 -6.48 1.66 1.64
CA LYS A 34 -6.61 2.28 2.96
C LYS A 34 -6.29 1.30 4.09
N ASP A 35 -6.74 0.05 4.01
CA ASP A 35 -6.46 -0.97 5.01
C ASP A 35 -4.96 -1.32 5.07
N VAL A 36 -4.28 -1.38 3.94
CA VAL A 36 -2.82 -1.62 3.88
C VAL A 36 -2.03 -0.42 4.40
N PHE A 37 -2.44 0.80 4.07
CA PHE A 37 -1.69 2.01 4.40
C PHE A 37 -2.06 2.61 5.77
N SER A 38 -3.24 2.39 6.33
CA SER A 38 -3.63 2.93 7.64
C SER A 38 -2.68 2.50 8.76
N PRO A 39 -2.30 1.21 8.89
CA PRO A 39 -1.32 0.79 9.89
C PRO A 39 0.09 1.36 9.64
N LEU A 40 0.45 1.64 8.38
CA LEU A 40 1.73 2.29 8.06
C LEU A 40 1.73 3.74 8.53
N PHE A 41 0.64 4.47 8.28
CA PHE A 41 0.47 5.83 8.78
C PHE A 41 0.43 5.86 10.30
N GLU A 42 -0.31 4.97 10.95
CA GLU A 42 -0.33 4.85 12.41
C GLU A 42 1.07 4.61 12.98
N LYS A 43 1.86 3.72 12.38
CA LYS A 43 3.24 3.47 12.82
C LYS A 43 4.16 4.66 12.61
N MET A 44 4.01 5.39 11.51
CA MET A 44 4.78 6.62 11.27
C MET A 44 4.41 7.70 12.30
N LEU A 45 3.11 7.89 12.55
CA LEU A 45 2.60 8.86 13.54
C LEU A 45 2.97 8.46 14.98
N GLN A 46 2.93 7.17 15.32
CA GLN A 46 3.41 6.65 16.61
C GLN A 46 4.93 6.87 16.75
N GLY A 47 5.69 6.76 15.67
CA GLY A 47 7.11 7.09 15.63
C GLY A 47 7.40 8.56 15.93
N GLU A 48 6.52 9.48 15.52
CA GLU A 48 6.62 10.91 15.83
C GLU A 48 6.20 11.23 17.28
N LEU A 49 5.22 10.52 17.84
CA LEU A 49 4.73 10.73 19.21
C LEU A 49 5.64 10.14 20.31
N ILE A 50 6.57 9.25 19.99
CA ILE A 50 7.48 8.60 20.96
C ILE A 50 8.74 9.45 21.27
N THR A 51 8.95 10.58 20.58
CA THR A 51 10.14 11.46 20.79
C THR A 51 9.84 12.74 21.59
N ILE A 52 8.75 12.79 22.36
CA ILE A 52 8.41 13.94 23.23
C ILE A 52 8.14 13.52 24.66
#